data_AF-A0A2V5PQC1-F1
#
_entry.id   AF-A0A2V5PQC1-F1
#
_cell.length_a   1.000
_cell.length_b   1.000
_cell.length_c   1.000
_cell.angle_alpha   90.00
_cell.angle_beta   90.00
_cell.angle_gamma   90.00
#
_symmetry.space_group_name_H-M   'P 1'
#
loop_
_entity.id
_entity.type
_entity.pdbx_description
1 polymer ?
#
loop_
_entity_poly.entity_id
_entity_poly.type
_entity_poly.pdbx_seq_one_letter_code
_entity_poly.pdbx_strand_id
1 'polypeptide(L)'
;MTLEQLEPYLQANHRDAESLLAAYQATHERALLDEAIAKYPSDPRVAYTAWFRSEPGGDDPDALKARRQALDVLKQAAPDNALANYLSAANYFKSGQPDQAIQDLQAAAAKPNYNDYTQDAIQSMTEAYLAAGYSEADSKLAATSGALLPHLAELKQDGLSLVELANSYQRAGDAASAQAALQMCLALGQRLDDPNALTLIQTLVGIAVQRMGLEALAGIAPDADARQAVQDRLNALLQHREAIKATATAQSVEDWLQTASPQDVAAFCDRERLFGEQRAMQWVADRQAKP
;
A
#
# COMPACT_ATOMS: atom_id res chain seq x y z
N MET A 1 -0.38 -11.27 21.68
CA MET A 1 0.55 -10.25 22.18
C MET A 1 -0.20 -9.35 23.16
N THR A 2 0.38 -9.01 24.30
CA THR A 2 -0.15 -8.01 25.25
C THR A 2 0.84 -6.87 25.45
N LEU A 3 0.39 -5.73 25.96
CA LEU A 3 1.29 -4.61 26.28
C LEU A 3 2.35 -4.99 27.33
N GLU A 4 1.97 -5.79 28.34
CA GLU A 4 2.91 -6.28 29.35
C GLU A 4 4.07 -7.09 28.75
N GLN A 5 3.80 -7.89 27.71
CA GLN A 5 4.83 -8.65 27.00
C GLN A 5 5.80 -7.76 26.21
N LEU A 6 5.36 -6.56 25.81
CA LEU A 6 6.15 -5.62 25.01
C LEU A 6 6.84 -4.53 25.84
N GLU A 7 6.56 -4.41 27.13
CA GLU A 7 7.18 -3.39 27.97
C GLU A 7 8.73 -3.48 28.00
N PRO A 8 9.37 -4.67 28.07
CA PRO A 8 10.83 -4.76 27.96
C PRO A 8 11.36 -4.26 26.60
N TYR A 9 10.65 -4.56 25.51
CA TYR A 9 10.99 -4.08 24.17
C TYR A 9 10.90 -2.55 24.07
N LEU A 10 9.80 -1.98 24.59
CA LEU A 10 9.58 -0.55 24.64
C LEU A 10 10.66 0.16 25.47
N GLN A 11 11.06 -0.41 26.61
CA GLN A 11 12.13 0.15 27.46
C GLN A 11 13.50 0.07 26.80
N ALA A 12 13.84 -1.07 26.20
CA ALA A 12 15.12 -1.28 25.52
C ALA A 12 15.31 -0.34 24.32
N ASN A 13 14.23 -0.03 23.60
CA ASN A 13 14.23 0.90 22.46
C ASN A 13 13.84 2.34 22.86
N HIS A 14 13.88 2.65 24.15
CA HIS A 14 13.63 3.98 24.69
C HIS A 14 12.29 4.60 24.29
N ARG A 15 11.29 3.77 23.95
CA ARG A 15 9.98 4.20 23.43
C ARG A 15 10.17 5.18 22.28
N ASP A 16 11.05 4.85 21.34
CA ASP A 16 11.20 5.55 20.06
C ASP A 16 9.96 5.40 19.17
N ALA A 17 9.94 6.10 18.03
CA ALA A 17 8.81 6.07 17.12
C ALA A 17 8.52 4.64 16.63
N GLU A 18 9.55 3.89 16.25
CA GLU A 18 9.44 2.54 15.71
C GLU A 18 8.86 1.57 16.74
N SER A 19 9.41 1.55 17.95
CA SER A 19 8.98 0.65 19.01
C SER A 19 7.56 0.94 19.49
N LEU A 20 7.17 2.22 19.60
CA LEU A 20 5.81 2.61 19.93
C LEU A 20 4.82 2.18 18.84
N LEU A 21 5.16 2.37 17.56
CA LEU A 21 4.32 1.97 16.44
C LEU A 21 4.20 0.44 16.34
N ALA A 22 5.29 -0.30 16.50
CA ALA A 22 5.27 -1.76 16.51
C ALA A 22 4.39 -2.30 17.64
N ALA A 23 4.52 -1.74 18.85
CA ALA A 23 3.68 -2.11 19.97
C ALA A 23 2.20 -1.74 19.75
N TYR A 24 1.93 -0.57 19.16
CA TYR A 24 0.58 -0.17 18.77
C TYR A 24 -0.02 -1.14 17.74
N GLN A 25 0.73 -1.53 16.71
CA GLN A 25 0.27 -2.47 15.70
C GLN A 25 0.00 -3.86 16.27
N ALA A 26 0.83 -4.32 17.21
CA ALA A 26 0.69 -5.65 17.80
C ALA A 26 -0.42 -5.75 18.88
N THR A 27 -0.82 -4.64 19.49
CA THR A 27 -1.77 -4.62 20.63
C THR A 27 -3.04 -3.80 20.38
N HIS A 28 -3.01 -2.88 19.42
CA HIS A 28 -4.02 -1.86 19.16
C HIS A 28 -4.27 -0.89 20.34
N GLU A 29 -3.36 -0.82 21.31
CA GLU A 29 -3.45 0.08 22.46
C GLU A 29 -3.24 1.54 22.04
N ARG A 30 -4.33 2.31 22.04
CA ARG A 30 -4.38 3.69 21.50
C ARG A 30 -3.36 4.63 22.15
N ALA A 31 -3.10 4.46 23.44
CA ALA A 31 -2.18 5.30 24.20
C ALA A 31 -0.75 5.28 23.62
N LEU A 32 -0.33 4.19 22.97
CA LEU A 32 0.99 4.07 22.35
C LEU A 32 1.14 4.97 21.12
N LEU A 33 0.10 5.02 20.27
CA LEU A 33 0.10 5.92 19.12
C LEU A 33 -0.03 7.39 19.56
N ASP A 34 -0.84 7.67 20.58
CA ASP A 34 -0.95 9.02 21.14
C ASP A 34 0.40 9.49 21.71
N GLU A 35 1.15 8.60 22.38
CA GLU A 35 2.52 8.88 22.83
C GLU A 35 3.47 9.12 21.64
N ALA A 36 3.39 8.31 20.58
CA ALA A 36 4.23 8.46 19.39
C ALA A 36 3.98 9.80 18.68
N ILE A 37 2.70 10.19 18.52
CA ILE A 37 2.31 11.49 17.95
C ILE A 37 2.88 12.64 18.78
N ALA A 38 2.82 12.55 20.11
CA ALA A 38 3.32 13.60 21.00
C ALA A 38 4.85 13.73 20.98
N LYS A 39 5.57 12.61 20.96
CA LYS A 39 7.04 12.59 21.03
C LYS A 39 7.73 12.78 19.68
N TYR A 40 7.12 12.28 18.61
CA TYR A 40 7.73 12.22 17.28
C TYR A 40 6.79 12.82 16.20
N PRO A 41 6.37 14.09 16.36
CA PRO A 41 5.36 14.71 15.50
C PRO A 41 5.80 14.91 14.06
N SER A 42 7.09 14.77 13.75
CA SER A 42 7.65 14.88 12.40
C SER A 42 8.09 13.53 11.81
N ASP A 43 7.86 12.41 12.51
CA ASP A 43 8.16 11.09 11.95
C ASP A 43 7.08 10.71 10.92
N PRO A 44 7.47 10.41 9.66
CA PRO A 44 6.50 10.12 8.62
C PRO A 44 5.70 8.82 8.88
N ARG A 45 6.28 7.84 9.58
CA ARG A 45 5.57 6.59 9.91
C ARG A 45 4.49 6.86 10.94
N VAL A 46 4.78 7.71 11.91
CA VAL A 46 3.79 8.16 12.92
C VAL A 46 2.64 8.90 12.24
N ALA A 47 2.95 9.82 11.32
CA ALA A 47 1.93 10.55 10.56
C ALA A 47 1.08 9.64 9.66
N TYR A 48 1.71 8.65 9.00
CA TYR A 48 1.02 7.63 8.22
C TYR A 48 0.07 6.78 9.08
N THR A 49 0.55 6.27 10.23
CA THR A 49 -0.29 5.49 11.15
C THR A 49 -1.42 6.33 11.74
N ALA A 50 -1.16 7.60 12.09
CA ALA A 50 -2.18 8.52 12.59
C ALA A 50 -3.30 8.75 11.55
N TRP A 51 -2.97 8.92 10.27
CA TRP A 51 -3.95 9.08 9.19
C TRP A 51 -4.93 7.90 9.09
N PHE A 52 -4.45 6.66 9.23
CA PHE A 52 -5.29 5.46 9.17
C PHE A 52 -5.98 5.12 10.48
N ARG A 53 -5.43 5.53 11.63
CA ARG A 53 -6.09 5.40 12.94
C ARG A 53 -7.32 6.29 13.05
N SER A 54 -7.28 7.47 12.45
CA SER A 54 -8.41 8.41 12.44
C SER A 54 -9.51 8.01 11.44
N GLU A 55 -9.78 6.71 11.25
CA GLU A 55 -10.93 6.26 10.46
C GLU A 55 -12.17 7.03 10.89
N PRO A 56 -12.92 7.65 9.95
CA PRO A 56 -14.05 8.51 10.29
C PRO A 56 -15.21 7.65 10.81
N GLY A 57 -15.18 7.34 12.09
CA GLY A 57 -16.35 6.94 12.86
C GLY A 57 -17.21 8.16 13.15
N GLY A 58 -17.90 8.67 12.12
CA GLY A 58 -18.85 9.77 12.22
C GLY A 58 -18.35 11.13 11.72
N ASP A 59 -19.29 12.06 11.54
CA ASP A 59 -19.08 13.46 11.14
C ASP A 59 -18.38 14.31 12.24
N ASP A 60 -17.50 13.71 13.05
CA ASP A 60 -16.76 14.43 14.10
C ASP A 60 -15.75 15.38 13.45
N PRO A 61 -15.96 16.72 13.56
CA PRO A 61 -15.10 17.69 12.90
C PRO A 61 -13.66 17.67 13.43
N ASP A 62 -13.45 17.34 14.70
CA ASP A 62 -12.12 17.34 15.30
C ASP A 62 -11.31 16.12 14.84
N ALA A 63 -11.95 14.96 14.72
CA ALA A 63 -11.34 13.77 14.14
C ALA A 63 -10.96 13.99 12.67
N LEU A 64 -11.83 14.62 11.87
CA LEU A 64 -11.53 14.96 10.48
C LEU A 64 -10.37 15.96 10.36
N LYS A 65 -10.31 16.96 11.24
CA LYS A 65 -9.22 17.94 11.28
C LYS A 65 -7.90 17.28 11.67
N ALA A 66 -7.89 16.45 12.71
CA ALA A 66 -6.70 15.71 13.14
C ALA A 66 -6.20 14.77 12.03
N ARG A 67 -7.14 14.07 11.37
CA ARG A 67 -6.85 13.22 10.22
C ARG A 67 -6.17 14.02 9.09
N ARG A 68 -6.70 15.19 8.75
CA ARG A 68 -6.09 16.06 7.73
C ARG A 68 -4.70 16.56 8.14
N GLN A 69 -4.55 16.97 9.39
CA GLN A 69 -3.25 17.41 9.93
C GLN A 69 -2.19 16.30 9.81
N ALA A 70 -2.54 15.03 10.03
CA ALA A 70 -1.63 13.91 9.85
C ALA A 70 -1.12 13.80 8.40
N LEU A 71 -1.97 14.03 7.39
CA LEU A 71 -1.51 14.06 5.99
C LEU A 71 -0.58 15.23 5.69
N ASP A 72 -0.90 16.41 6.22
CA ASP A 72 -0.07 17.60 5.98
C ASP A 72 1.32 17.40 6.60
N VAL A 73 1.39 16.81 7.80
CA VAL A 73 2.66 16.38 8.43
C VAL A 73 3.36 15.33 7.56
N LEU A 74 2.66 14.30 7.09
CA LEU A 74 3.25 13.26 6.26
C LEU A 74 3.89 13.83 4.98
N LYS A 75 3.22 14.77 4.32
CA LYS A 75 3.74 15.49 3.14
C LYS A 75 5.01 16.27 3.46
N GLN A 76 5.09 16.89 4.64
CA GLN A 76 6.26 17.66 5.07
C GLN A 76 7.42 16.78 5.51
N ALA A 77 7.15 15.68 6.20
CA ALA A 77 8.15 14.75 6.71
C ALA A 77 8.81 13.92 5.61
N ALA A 78 8.08 13.64 4.52
CA ALA A 78 8.57 12.86 3.38
C ALA A 78 8.25 13.56 2.05
N PRO A 79 8.89 14.71 1.74
CA PRO A 79 8.55 15.54 0.58
C PRO A 79 8.78 14.83 -0.75
N ASP A 80 9.71 13.88 -0.83
CA ASP A 80 10.01 13.10 -2.04
C ASP A 80 9.15 11.83 -2.19
N ASN A 81 8.32 11.51 -1.20
CA ASN A 81 7.44 10.34 -1.22
C ASN A 81 6.05 10.71 -1.80
N ALA A 82 5.61 9.98 -2.82
CA ALA A 82 4.33 10.17 -3.50
C ALA A 82 3.10 9.80 -2.67
N LEU A 83 3.24 8.91 -1.69
CA LEU A 83 2.12 8.34 -0.95
C LEU A 83 1.20 9.39 -0.34
N ALA A 84 1.76 10.38 0.35
CA ALA A 84 0.99 11.39 1.06
C ALA A 84 0.09 12.23 0.12
N ASN A 85 0.56 12.44 -1.12
CA ASN A 85 -0.22 13.15 -2.13
C ASN A 85 -1.35 12.28 -2.68
N TYR A 86 -1.12 10.98 -2.92
CA TYR A 86 -2.21 10.06 -3.28
C TYR A 86 -3.29 10.01 -2.20
N LEU A 87 -2.91 9.81 -0.94
CA LEU A 87 -3.87 9.79 0.17
C LEU A 87 -4.65 11.10 0.33
N SER A 88 -3.99 12.24 0.06
CA SER A 88 -4.63 13.54 0.07
C SER A 88 -5.56 13.75 -1.13
N ALA A 89 -5.23 13.22 -2.32
CA ALA A 89 -6.13 13.23 -3.47
C ALA A 89 -7.42 12.44 -3.18
N ALA A 90 -7.29 11.25 -2.61
CA ALA A 90 -8.44 10.43 -2.22
C ALA A 90 -9.33 11.17 -1.20
N ASN A 91 -8.70 11.85 -0.23
CA ASN A 91 -9.41 12.70 0.73
C ASN A 91 -10.17 13.84 0.04
N TYR A 92 -9.53 14.52 -0.92
CA TYR A 92 -10.13 15.61 -1.66
C TYR A 92 -11.30 15.15 -2.54
N PHE A 93 -11.17 14.05 -3.27
CA PHE A 93 -12.28 13.46 -4.03
C PHE A 93 -13.47 13.13 -3.14
N LYS A 94 -13.24 12.47 -1.99
CA LYS A 94 -14.29 12.16 -1.00
C LYS A 94 -15.01 13.41 -0.48
N SER A 95 -14.29 14.53 -0.37
CA SER A 95 -14.84 15.82 0.08
C SER A 95 -15.44 16.69 -1.04
N GLY A 96 -15.52 16.18 -2.28
CA GLY A 96 -16.08 16.93 -3.42
C GLY A 96 -15.17 18.04 -3.95
N GLN A 97 -13.84 17.89 -3.79
CA GLN A 97 -12.82 18.86 -4.19
C GLN A 97 -11.91 18.28 -5.31
N PRO A 98 -12.44 17.99 -6.51
CA PRO A 98 -11.70 17.30 -7.57
C PRO A 98 -10.49 18.09 -8.08
N ASP A 99 -10.55 19.42 -8.12
CA ASP A 99 -9.43 20.24 -8.60
C ASP A 99 -8.21 20.11 -7.70
N GLN A 100 -8.41 20.14 -6.38
CA GLN A 100 -7.35 19.89 -5.39
C GLN A 100 -6.82 18.45 -5.48
N ALA A 101 -7.70 17.47 -5.72
CA ALA A 101 -7.28 16.09 -5.91
C ALA A 101 -6.38 15.94 -7.14
N ILE A 102 -6.73 16.57 -8.26
CA ILE A 102 -5.90 16.56 -9.49
C ILE A 102 -4.52 17.18 -9.22
N GLN A 103 -4.46 18.31 -8.52
CA GLN A 103 -3.19 18.94 -8.15
C GLN A 103 -2.31 17.99 -7.33
N ASP A 104 -2.90 17.30 -6.35
CA ASP A 104 -2.17 16.34 -5.53
C ASP A 104 -1.70 15.12 -6.35
N LEU A 105 -2.53 14.58 -7.23
CA LEU A 105 -2.13 13.49 -8.11
C LEU A 105 -0.99 13.87 -9.06
N GLN A 106 -1.02 15.09 -9.60
CA GLN A 106 0.07 15.63 -10.43
C GLN A 106 1.36 15.79 -9.62
N ALA A 107 1.26 16.33 -8.41
CA ALA A 107 2.40 16.43 -7.51
C ALA A 107 2.96 15.04 -7.15
N ALA A 108 2.11 14.06 -6.90
CA ALA A 108 2.51 12.68 -6.63
C ALA A 108 3.27 12.07 -7.83
N ALA A 109 2.75 12.26 -9.05
CA ALA A 109 3.37 11.75 -10.28
C ALA A 109 4.79 12.29 -10.51
N ALA A 110 5.05 13.54 -10.11
CA ALA A 110 6.36 14.18 -10.22
C ALA A 110 7.39 13.71 -9.19
N LYS A 111 6.96 13.03 -8.11
CA LYS A 111 7.86 12.58 -7.05
C LYS A 111 8.61 11.30 -7.44
N PRO A 112 9.90 11.16 -7.09
CA PRO A 112 10.71 10.02 -7.50
C PRO A 112 10.40 8.75 -6.71
N ASN A 113 9.93 8.87 -5.45
CA ASN A 113 9.83 7.74 -4.54
C ASN A 113 8.38 7.40 -4.21
N TYR A 114 8.14 6.12 -3.96
CA TYR A 114 6.93 5.59 -3.34
C TYR A 114 7.35 4.66 -2.21
N ASN A 115 7.03 5.02 -0.96
CA ASN A 115 7.26 4.18 0.20
C ASN A 115 5.98 4.18 1.05
N ASP A 116 5.45 2.99 1.33
CA ASP A 116 4.23 2.76 2.09
C ASP A 116 4.48 2.42 3.57
N TYR A 117 5.76 2.40 3.99
CA TYR A 117 6.25 2.07 5.31
C TYR A 117 5.95 0.64 5.78
N THR A 118 5.49 -0.24 4.89
CA THR A 118 5.16 -1.62 5.22
C THR A 118 6.43 -2.39 5.63
N GLN A 119 7.54 -2.17 4.93
CA GLN A 119 8.82 -2.82 5.25
C GLN A 119 9.34 -2.44 6.63
N ASP A 120 9.21 -1.17 7.02
CA ASP A 120 9.59 -0.67 8.35
C ASP A 120 8.71 -1.32 9.43
N ALA A 121 7.39 -1.36 9.20
CA ALA A 121 6.45 -2.00 10.11
C ALA A 121 6.77 -3.49 10.34
N ILE A 122 7.05 -4.24 9.26
CA ILE A 122 7.44 -5.67 9.37
C ILE A 122 8.72 -5.82 10.20
N GLN A 123 9.72 -4.97 9.98
CA GLN A 123 10.97 -5.02 10.72
C GLN A 123 10.73 -4.78 12.21
N SER A 124 10.10 -3.66 12.59
CA SER A 124 9.89 -3.33 14.00
C SER A 124 8.94 -4.30 14.69
N MET A 125 7.92 -4.82 13.99
CA MET A 125 7.05 -5.89 14.53
C MET A 125 7.82 -7.19 14.77
N THR A 126 8.73 -7.57 13.88
CA THR A 126 9.58 -8.77 14.06
C THR A 126 10.39 -8.66 15.35
N GLU A 127 11.01 -7.50 15.60
CA GLU A 127 11.78 -7.24 16.82
C GLU A 127 10.92 -7.27 18.08
N ALA A 128 9.70 -6.72 18.00
CA ALA A 128 8.73 -6.76 19.09
C ALA A 128 8.32 -8.21 19.45
N TYR A 129 8.04 -9.05 18.46
CA TYR A 129 7.75 -10.48 18.69
C TYR A 129 8.94 -11.23 19.27
N LEU A 130 10.15 -10.99 18.75
CA LEU A 130 11.38 -11.60 19.28
C LEU A 130 11.60 -11.24 20.75
N ALA A 131 11.44 -9.96 21.09
CA ALA A 131 11.60 -9.48 22.46
C ALA A 131 10.54 -10.04 23.43
N ALA A 132 9.36 -10.37 22.92
CA ALA A 132 8.31 -11.08 23.68
C ALA A 132 8.55 -12.60 23.82
N GLY A 133 9.66 -13.12 23.29
CA GLY A 133 10.09 -14.51 23.46
C GLY A 133 9.57 -15.48 22.39
N TYR A 134 9.03 -14.98 21.28
CA TYR A 134 8.65 -15.82 20.15
C TYR A 134 9.90 -16.32 19.41
N SER A 135 9.78 -17.44 18.70
CA SER A 135 10.85 -17.94 17.85
C SER A 135 11.11 -16.98 16.69
N GLU A 136 12.31 -17.02 16.09
CA GLU A 136 12.63 -16.17 14.93
C GLU A 136 11.68 -16.40 13.75
N ALA A 137 11.35 -17.67 13.47
CA ALA A 137 10.43 -18.05 12.41
C ALA A 137 9.02 -17.50 12.68
N ASP A 138 8.48 -17.72 13.88
CA ASP A 138 7.14 -17.24 14.24
C ASP A 138 7.07 -15.72 14.25
N SER A 139 8.11 -15.05 14.72
CA SER A 139 8.18 -13.58 14.77
C SER A 139 8.14 -12.96 13.38
N LYS A 140 8.97 -13.47 12.47
CA LYS A 140 9.03 -13.00 11.07
C LYS A 140 7.75 -13.32 10.31
N LEU A 141 7.21 -14.53 10.50
CA LEU A 141 5.97 -14.95 9.85
C LEU A 141 4.79 -14.11 10.34
N ALA A 142 4.63 -13.94 11.66
CA ALA A 142 3.56 -13.12 12.24
C ALA A 142 3.67 -11.65 11.80
N ALA A 143 4.87 -11.07 11.77
CA ALA A 143 5.08 -9.70 11.32
C ALA A 143 4.74 -9.52 9.83
N THR A 144 5.18 -10.45 8.98
CA THR A 144 4.96 -10.36 7.54
C THR A 144 3.50 -10.59 7.17
N SER A 145 2.87 -11.64 7.70
CA SER A 145 1.46 -11.94 7.45
C SER A 145 0.49 -10.97 8.14
N GLY A 146 0.93 -10.32 9.22
CA GLY A 146 0.16 -9.33 9.97
C GLY A 146 0.26 -7.90 9.44
N ALA A 147 1.10 -7.66 8.42
CA ALA A 147 1.30 -6.33 7.86
C ALA A 147 0.02 -5.80 7.20
N LEU A 148 -0.45 -4.63 7.64
CA LEU A 148 -1.66 -4.00 7.10
C LEU A 148 -1.32 -3.10 5.91
N LEU A 149 -2.15 -3.17 4.86
CA LEU A 149 -1.99 -2.39 3.62
C LEU A 149 -3.18 -1.43 3.37
N PRO A 150 -3.57 -0.59 4.35
CA PRO A 150 -4.82 0.17 4.27
C PRO A 150 -4.82 1.22 3.15
N HIS A 151 -3.64 1.69 2.74
CA HIS A 151 -3.49 2.69 1.67
C HIS A 151 -3.97 2.18 0.31
N LEU A 152 -3.87 0.88 0.02
CA LEU A 152 -4.24 0.34 -1.28
C LEU A 152 -5.73 0.54 -1.61
N ALA A 153 -6.59 0.59 -0.60
CA ALA A 153 -8.01 0.91 -0.78
C ALA A 153 -8.22 2.37 -1.21
N GLU A 154 -7.51 3.32 -0.60
CA GLU A 154 -7.55 4.74 -0.95
C GLU A 154 -7.01 4.98 -2.37
N LEU A 155 -5.92 4.32 -2.75
CA LEU A 155 -5.33 4.45 -4.09
C LEU A 155 -6.20 3.81 -5.17
N LYS A 156 -6.88 2.69 -4.88
CA LYS A 156 -7.90 2.15 -5.78
C LYS A 156 -9.07 3.13 -5.94
N GLN A 157 -9.46 3.81 -4.86
CA GLN A 157 -10.52 4.80 -4.89
C GLN A 157 -10.15 6.02 -5.76
N ASP A 158 -8.90 6.49 -5.72
CA ASP A 158 -8.41 7.51 -6.66
C ASP A 158 -8.61 7.10 -8.12
N GLY A 159 -8.29 5.84 -8.46
CA GLY A 159 -8.51 5.29 -9.80
C GLY A 159 -9.97 5.35 -10.25
N LEU A 160 -10.90 4.99 -9.35
CA LEU A 160 -12.34 5.09 -9.59
C LEU A 160 -12.78 6.55 -9.78
N SER A 161 -12.35 7.45 -8.88
CA SER A 161 -12.71 8.86 -8.94
C SER A 161 -12.18 9.56 -10.20
N LEU A 162 -11.01 9.16 -10.71
CA LEU A 162 -10.49 9.64 -11.99
C LEU A 162 -11.35 9.19 -13.18
N VAL A 163 -11.87 7.96 -13.17
CA VAL A 163 -12.79 7.48 -14.21
C VAL A 163 -14.12 8.22 -14.15
N GLU A 164 -14.67 8.44 -12.95
CA GLU A 164 -15.89 9.24 -12.76
C GLU A 164 -15.71 10.68 -13.25
N LEU A 165 -14.57 11.29 -12.94
CA LEU A 165 -14.20 12.61 -13.41
C LEU A 165 -14.09 12.66 -14.95
N ALA A 166 -13.42 11.66 -15.55
CA ALA A 166 -13.33 11.55 -17.00
C ALA A 166 -14.72 11.46 -17.67
N ASN A 167 -15.64 10.68 -17.08
CA ASN A 167 -17.02 10.59 -17.54
C ASN A 167 -17.80 11.91 -17.38
N SER A 168 -17.47 12.71 -16.36
CA SER A 168 -18.03 14.05 -16.20
C SER A 168 -17.55 14.99 -17.32
N TYR A 169 -16.25 15.03 -17.60
CA TYR A 169 -15.68 15.81 -18.69
C TYR A 169 -16.24 15.42 -20.06
N GLN A 170 -16.38 14.12 -20.34
CA GLN A 170 -17.02 13.61 -21.56
C GLN A 170 -18.44 14.18 -21.74
N ARG A 171 -19.27 14.13 -20.69
CA ARG A 171 -20.65 14.67 -20.73
C ARG A 171 -20.69 16.18 -20.93
N ALA A 172 -19.65 16.89 -20.49
CA ALA A 172 -19.49 18.32 -20.72
C ALA A 172 -18.90 18.65 -22.11
N GLY A 173 -18.54 17.65 -22.92
CA GLY A 173 -17.90 17.84 -24.22
C GLY A 173 -16.39 18.13 -24.14
N ASP A 174 -15.77 17.99 -22.98
CA ASP A 174 -14.34 18.20 -22.77
C ASP A 174 -13.57 16.87 -22.91
N ALA A 175 -13.35 16.46 -24.16
CA ALA A 175 -12.64 15.22 -24.47
C ALA A 175 -11.16 15.25 -24.00
N ALA A 176 -10.53 16.42 -23.98
CA ALA A 176 -9.13 16.58 -23.60
C ALA A 176 -8.95 16.32 -22.10
N SER A 177 -9.77 16.93 -21.25
CA SER A 177 -9.73 16.71 -19.80
C SER A 177 -10.13 15.29 -19.44
N ALA A 178 -11.10 14.70 -20.16
CA ALA A 178 -11.44 13.28 -19.99
C ALA A 178 -10.24 12.37 -20.25
N GLN A 179 -9.54 12.58 -21.37
CA GLN A 179 -8.34 11.80 -21.69
C GLN A 179 -7.24 12.01 -20.66
N ALA A 180 -7.01 13.25 -20.19
CA ALA A 180 -6.01 13.55 -19.17
C ALA A 180 -6.28 12.82 -17.85
N ALA A 181 -7.53 12.82 -17.36
CA ALA A 181 -7.92 12.10 -16.16
C ALA A 181 -7.67 10.58 -16.29
N LEU A 182 -7.99 9.99 -17.45
CA LEU A 182 -7.69 8.58 -17.71
C LEU A 182 -6.19 8.29 -17.78
N GLN A 183 -5.37 9.18 -18.35
CA GLN A 183 -3.91 9.02 -18.31
C GLN A 183 -3.36 9.06 -16.89
N MET A 184 -3.90 9.92 -16.01
CA MET A 184 -3.54 9.94 -14.59
C MET A 184 -3.90 8.62 -13.89
N CYS A 185 -5.06 8.04 -14.23
CA CYS A 185 -5.49 6.74 -13.70
C CYS A 185 -4.52 5.63 -14.12
N LEU A 186 -4.12 5.60 -15.39
CA LEU A 186 -3.12 4.65 -15.90
C LEU A 186 -1.76 4.83 -15.24
N ALA A 187 -1.29 6.07 -15.07
CA ALA A 187 0.00 6.36 -14.42
C ALA A 187 0.03 5.93 -12.94
N LEU A 188 -1.06 6.15 -12.20
CA LEU A 188 -1.21 5.64 -10.82
C LEU A 188 -1.13 4.11 -10.80
N GLY A 189 -1.91 3.45 -11.66
CA GLY A 189 -1.93 2.00 -11.71
C GLY A 189 -0.58 1.39 -12.12
N GLN A 190 0.16 2.04 -13.03
CA GLN A 190 1.52 1.63 -13.42
C GLN A 190 2.53 1.76 -12.28
N ARG A 191 2.43 2.82 -11.47
CA ARG A 191 3.30 3.00 -10.30
C ARG A 191 3.10 1.90 -9.25
N LEU A 192 1.87 1.40 -9.11
CA LEU A 192 1.57 0.32 -8.17
C LEU A 192 1.93 -1.07 -8.71
N ASP A 193 1.89 -1.24 -10.03
CA ASP A 193 2.36 -2.43 -10.76
C ASP A 193 3.91 -2.46 -10.87
N ASP A 194 4.60 -2.14 -9.78
CA ASP A 194 6.06 -2.19 -9.70
C ASP A 194 6.52 -3.65 -9.59
N PRO A 195 7.44 -4.14 -10.46
CA PRO A 195 8.01 -5.48 -10.34
C PRO A 195 8.84 -5.70 -9.07
N ASN A 196 9.16 -4.65 -8.31
CA ASN A 196 9.81 -4.72 -7.01
C ASN A 196 8.86 -4.36 -5.86
N ALA A 197 7.54 -4.34 -6.10
CA ALA A 197 6.56 -4.18 -5.04
C ALA A 197 6.79 -5.22 -3.94
N LEU A 198 6.65 -4.78 -2.68
CA LEU A 198 6.83 -5.66 -1.54
C LEU A 198 5.80 -6.79 -1.52
N THR A 199 4.56 -6.49 -1.93
CA THR A 199 3.43 -7.43 -1.91
C THR A 199 2.77 -7.56 -3.28
N LEU A 200 2.32 -8.77 -3.60
CA LEU A 200 1.52 -9.05 -4.80
C LEU A 200 0.19 -8.29 -4.77
N ILE A 201 -0.36 -8.02 -3.58
CA ILE A 201 -1.61 -7.25 -3.42
C ILE A 201 -1.45 -5.84 -4.00
N GLN A 202 -0.33 -5.17 -3.78
CA GLN A 202 -0.05 -3.86 -4.38
C GLN A 202 -0.09 -3.94 -5.92
N THR A 203 0.61 -4.91 -6.50
CA THR A 203 0.64 -5.14 -7.95
C THR A 203 -0.76 -5.43 -8.50
N LEU A 204 -1.55 -6.27 -7.82
CA LEU A 204 -2.93 -6.57 -8.20
C LEU A 204 -3.86 -5.35 -8.14
N VAL A 205 -3.66 -4.46 -7.17
CA VAL A 205 -4.37 -3.16 -7.11
C VAL A 205 -3.95 -2.28 -8.27
N GLY A 206 -2.65 -2.21 -8.59
CA GLY A 206 -2.14 -1.49 -9.76
C GLY A 206 -2.77 -1.95 -11.07
N ILE A 207 -2.83 -3.27 -11.29
CA ILE A 207 -3.51 -3.87 -12.44
C ILE A 207 -5.00 -3.49 -12.46
N ALA A 208 -5.68 -3.54 -11.32
CA ALA A 208 -7.09 -3.19 -11.23
C ALA A 208 -7.33 -1.72 -11.62
N VAL A 209 -6.50 -0.79 -11.13
CA VAL A 209 -6.57 0.64 -11.46
C VAL A 209 -6.30 0.87 -12.95
N GLN A 210 -5.24 0.27 -13.51
CA GLN A 210 -4.96 0.37 -14.95
C GLN A 210 -6.13 -0.14 -15.79
N ARG A 211 -6.74 -1.27 -15.39
CA ARG A 211 -7.90 -1.85 -16.08
C ARG A 211 -9.10 -0.91 -16.09
N MET A 212 -9.42 -0.27 -14.96
CA MET A 212 -10.51 0.73 -14.89
C MET A 212 -10.28 1.86 -15.90
N GLY A 213 -9.06 2.41 -15.95
CA GLY A 213 -8.69 3.48 -16.88
C GLY A 213 -8.77 3.04 -18.34
N LEU A 214 -8.31 1.83 -18.67
CA LEU A 214 -8.36 1.28 -20.03
C LEU A 214 -9.78 0.96 -20.49
N GLU A 215 -10.62 0.39 -19.63
CA GLU A 215 -12.03 0.11 -19.94
C GLU A 215 -12.77 1.42 -20.29
N ALA A 216 -12.53 2.48 -19.52
CA ALA A 216 -13.07 3.81 -19.81
C ALA A 216 -12.49 4.40 -21.11
N LEU A 217 -11.18 4.22 -21.36
CA LEU A 217 -10.52 4.71 -22.57
C LEU A 217 -11.06 4.02 -23.83
N ALA A 218 -11.39 2.73 -23.77
CA ALA A 218 -12.01 1.98 -24.86
C ALA A 218 -13.37 2.56 -25.26
N GLY A 219 -14.14 3.05 -24.28
CA GLY A 219 -15.44 3.68 -24.48
C GLY A 219 -15.37 5.01 -25.22
N ILE A 220 -14.22 5.70 -25.19
CA ILE A 220 -14.02 7.02 -25.79
C ILE A 220 -13.04 7.01 -26.96
N ALA A 221 -12.62 5.82 -27.42
CA ALA A 221 -11.68 5.68 -28.51
C ALA A 221 -12.23 6.25 -29.83
N PRO A 222 -11.47 7.09 -30.57
CA PRO A 222 -11.96 7.81 -31.73
C PRO A 222 -12.24 6.93 -32.96
N ASP A 223 -11.55 5.79 -33.07
CA ASP A 223 -11.64 4.88 -34.20
C ASP A 223 -11.41 3.42 -33.78
N ALA A 224 -11.49 2.50 -34.75
CA ALA A 224 -11.33 1.07 -34.52
C ALA A 224 -9.89 0.69 -34.13
N ASP A 225 -8.88 1.37 -34.68
CA ASP A 225 -7.47 1.07 -34.43
C ASP A 225 -7.09 1.46 -32.98
N ALA A 226 -7.53 2.63 -32.53
CA ALA A 226 -7.38 3.08 -31.15
C ALA A 226 -8.08 2.14 -30.17
N ARG A 227 -9.29 1.66 -30.52
CA ARG A 227 -10.01 0.68 -29.69
C ARG A 227 -9.27 -0.66 -29.61
N GLN A 228 -8.72 -1.12 -30.73
CA GLN A 228 -7.93 -2.35 -30.75
C GLN A 228 -6.66 -2.21 -29.90
N ALA A 229 -5.95 -1.10 -30.00
CA ALA A 229 -4.76 -0.85 -29.18
C ALA A 229 -5.07 -0.86 -27.67
N VAL A 230 -6.22 -0.31 -27.26
CA VAL A 230 -6.68 -0.39 -25.87
C VAL A 230 -7.01 -1.84 -25.48
N GLN A 231 -7.68 -2.59 -26.36
CA GLN A 231 -8.01 -4.00 -26.12
C GLN A 231 -6.75 -4.86 -25.97
N ASP A 232 -5.71 -4.62 -26.76
CA ASP A 232 -4.44 -5.33 -26.65
C ASP A 232 -3.77 -5.09 -25.30
N ARG A 233 -3.82 -3.84 -24.81
CA ARG A 233 -3.34 -3.49 -23.45
C ARG A 233 -4.16 -4.16 -22.35
N LEU A 234 -5.48 -4.23 -22.49
CA LEU A 234 -6.35 -4.95 -21.55
C LEU A 234 -6.01 -6.45 -21.52
N ASN A 235 -5.79 -7.06 -22.69
CA ASN A 235 -5.40 -8.46 -22.78
C ASN A 235 -4.03 -8.72 -22.12
N ALA A 236 -3.05 -7.83 -22.33
CA ALA A 236 -1.75 -7.92 -21.67
C ALA A 236 -1.86 -7.83 -20.14
N LEU A 237 -2.68 -6.91 -19.61
CA LEU A 237 -2.93 -6.82 -18.16
C LEU A 237 -3.62 -8.06 -17.60
N LEU A 238 -4.56 -8.65 -18.33
CA LEU A 238 -5.21 -9.88 -17.92
C LEU A 238 -4.20 -11.04 -17.89
N GLN A 239 -3.34 -11.16 -18.90
CA GLN A 239 -2.27 -12.16 -18.90
C GLN A 239 -1.31 -11.97 -17.72
N HIS A 240 -0.90 -10.73 -17.44
CA HIS A 240 -0.05 -10.40 -16.28
C HIS A 240 -0.71 -10.79 -14.95
N ARG A 241 -1.99 -10.45 -14.78
CA ARG A 241 -2.77 -10.87 -13.60
C ARG A 241 -2.84 -12.38 -13.44
N GLU A 242 -3.13 -13.10 -14.52
CA GLU A 242 -3.21 -14.56 -14.47
C GLU A 242 -1.84 -15.18 -14.20
N ALA A 243 -0.74 -14.58 -14.67
CA ALA A 243 0.61 -15.01 -14.31
C ALA A 243 0.88 -14.85 -12.81
N ILE A 244 0.56 -13.69 -12.22
CA ILE A 244 0.68 -13.47 -10.77
C ILE A 244 -0.15 -14.48 -9.98
N LYS A 245 -1.40 -14.70 -10.40
CA LYS A 245 -2.26 -15.69 -9.76
C LYS A 245 -1.71 -17.10 -9.87
N ALA A 246 -1.21 -17.48 -11.04
CA ALA A 246 -0.60 -18.77 -11.25
C ALA A 246 0.63 -18.96 -10.36
N THR A 247 1.45 -17.91 -10.16
CA THR A 247 2.53 -17.94 -9.17
C THR A 247 1.98 -18.18 -7.77
N ALA A 248 0.98 -17.41 -7.33
CA ALA A 248 0.40 -17.54 -6.00
C ALA A 248 -0.33 -18.88 -5.76
N THR A 249 -0.91 -19.51 -6.78
CA THR A 249 -1.67 -20.77 -6.66
C THR A 249 -0.83 -22.02 -6.96
N ALA A 250 0.10 -21.95 -7.90
CA ALA A 250 0.96 -23.09 -8.26
C ALA A 250 2.09 -23.29 -7.24
N GLN A 251 2.45 -22.24 -6.50
CA GLN A 251 3.43 -22.31 -5.43
C GLN A 251 2.64 -22.52 -4.15
N SER A 252 2.59 -23.77 -3.69
CA SER A 252 1.92 -24.12 -2.44
C SER A 252 2.75 -23.65 -1.24
N VAL A 253 3.00 -22.34 -1.14
CA VAL A 253 3.70 -21.76 0.01
C VAL A 253 2.99 -22.17 1.30
N GLU A 254 1.65 -22.23 1.30
CA GLU A 254 0.89 -22.75 2.43
C GLU A 254 1.21 -24.22 2.77
N ASP A 255 1.21 -25.13 1.78
CA ASP A 255 1.56 -26.54 2.03
C ASP A 255 3.06 -26.70 2.38
N TRP A 256 3.91 -25.87 1.79
CA TRP A 256 5.33 -25.82 2.09
C TRP A 256 5.56 -25.38 3.55
N LEU A 257 4.88 -24.33 4.00
CA LEU A 257 4.96 -23.81 5.36
C LEU A 257 4.60 -24.89 6.40
N GLN A 258 3.71 -25.84 6.07
CA GLN A 258 3.35 -26.95 6.96
C GLN A 258 4.49 -27.96 7.18
N THR A 259 5.46 -28.02 6.26
CA THR A 259 6.56 -29.00 6.30
C THR A 259 7.96 -28.36 6.37
N ALA A 260 8.06 -27.04 6.16
CA ALA A 260 9.28 -26.28 6.19
C ALA A 260 9.92 -26.26 7.58
N SER A 261 11.26 -26.24 7.62
CA SER A 261 11.97 -26.02 8.87
C SER A 261 11.81 -24.56 9.35
N PRO A 262 11.94 -24.27 10.66
CA PRO A 262 11.90 -22.89 11.16
C PRO A 262 12.95 -21.98 10.48
N GLN A 263 14.12 -22.53 10.12
CA GLN A 263 15.16 -21.79 9.40
C GLN A 263 14.72 -21.42 7.98
N ASP A 264 14.04 -22.34 7.29
CA ASP A 264 13.52 -22.07 5.95
C ASP A 264 12.39 -21.03 5.99
N VAL A 265 11.49 -21.10 6.98
CA VAL A 265 10.43 -20.10 7.19
C VAL A 265 11.02 -18.71 7.44
N ALA A 266 12.00 -18.59 8.35
CA ALA A 266 12.68 -17.32 8.59
C ALA A 266 13.36 -16.78 7.32
N ALA A 267 14.02 -17.66 6.55
CA ALA A 267 14.69 -17.32 5.29
C ALA A 267 13.72 -16.92 4.16
N PHE A 268 12.48 -17.42 4.18
CA PHE A 268 11.41 -17.01 3.29
C PHE A 268 10.96 -15.58 3.61
N CYS A 269 10.59 -15.30 4.86
CA CYS A 269 10.14 -13.96 5.28
C CYS A 269 11.22 -12.89 5.06
N ASP A 270 12.50 -13.22 5.30
CA ASP A 270 13.60 -12.29 4.98
C ASP A 270 13.67 -11.97 3.48
N ARG A 271 13.40 -12.94 2.62
CA ARG A 271 13.36 -12.73 1.17
C ARG A 271 12.17 -11.90 0.74
N GLU A 272 11.00 -12.11 1.34
CA GLU A 272 9.83 -11.27 1.09
C GLU A 272 10.16 -9.81 1.41
N ARG A 273 10.70 -9.57 2.61
CA ARG A 273 11.05 -8.22 3.08
C ARG A 273 12.12 -7.53 2.23
N LEU A 274 13.10 -8.28 1.70
CA LEU A 274 14.24 -7.71 0.96
C LEU A 274 14.01 -7.63 -0.56
N PHE A 275 13.25 -8.57 -1.12
CA PHE A 275 13.16 -8.77 -2.57
C PHE A 275 11.74 -8.75 -3.11
N GLY A 276 10.74 -8.67 -2.23
CA GLY A 276 9.32 -8.74 -2.55
C GLY A 276 8.77 -10.17 -2.52
N GLU A 277 7.48 -10.27 -2.22
CA GLU A 277 6.70 -11.51 -2.11
C GLU A 277 6.91 -12.43 -3.32
N GLN A 278 6.77 -11.91 -4.54
CA GLN A 278 6.90 -12.71 -5.77
C GLN A 278 8.25 -13.46 -5.87
N ARG A 279 9.36 -12.79 -5.52
CA ARG A 279 10.70 -13.39 -5.61
C ARG A 279 10.91 -14.41 -4.50
N ALA A 280 10.34 -14.20 -3.33
CA ALA A 280 10.39 -15.18 -2.24
C ALA A 280 9.61 -16.45 -2.59
N MET A 281 8.43 -16.32 -3.18
CA MET A 281 7.64 -17.48 -3.60
C MET A 281 8.35 -18.26 -4.72
N GLN A 282 8.97 -17.58 -5.69
CA GLN A 282 9.81 -18.25 -6.71
C GLN A 282 10.97 -19.02 -6.08
N TRP A 283 11.61 -18.47 -5.05
CA TRP A 283 12.66 -19.18 -4.31
C TRP A 283 12.16 -20.46 -3.63
N VAL A 284 10.93 -20.48 -3.10
CA VAL A 284 10.31 -21.70 -2.57
C VAL A 284 10.09 -22.72 -3.69
N ALA A 285 9.55 -22.29 -4.82
CA ALA A 285 9.30 -23.16 -5.97
C ALA A 285 10.59 -23.84 -6.47
N ASP A 286 11.68 -23.07 -6.59
CA ASP A 286 12.99 -23.58 -7.01
C ASP A 286 13.58 -24.59 -6.02
N ARG A 287 13.19 -24.56 -4.75
CA ARG A 287 13.59 -25.54 -3.73
C ARG A 287 12.75 -26.81 -3.80
N GLN A 288 11.45 -26.69 -4.02
CA GLN A 288 10.56 -27.84 -4.18
C GLN A 288 10.83 -28.62 -5.48
N ALA A 289 11.33 -27.94 -6.52
CA ALA A 289 11.67 -28.57 -7.80
C ALA A 289 13.02 -29.32 -7.79
N LYS A 290 13.85 -29.15 -6.75
CA LYS A 290 15.14 -29.85 -6.63
C LYS A 290 14.92 -31.21 -5.95
N PRO A 291 15.35 -32.32 -6.58
CA PRO A 291 15.19 -33.68 -6.06
C PRO A 291 16.04 -33.96 -4.81
#